data_AF-A0A2T1D9R3-F1
#
_entry.id   AF-A0A2T1D9R3-F1
#
_cell.length_a   1.000
_cell.length_b   1.000
_cell.length_c   1.000
_cell.angle_alpha   90.00
_cell.angle_beta   90.00
_cell.angle_gamma   90.00
#
_symmetry.space_group_name_H-M   'P 1'
#
loop_
_entity.id
_entity.type
_entity.pdbx_description
1 polymer ?
#
loop_
_entity_poly.entity_id
_entity_poly.type
_entity_poly.pdbx_seq_one_letter_code
_entity_poly.pdbx_strand_id
1 'polypeptide(L)' 'MPTVLQVGPYSFIFFSSDRGEPAYVHVKRDRQMVKFWLNPVTLAKNRGFRDPETNDIARLVKEHQQTLLEA' A
#
# COMPACT_ATOMS: atom_id res chain seq x y z
N MET A 1 0.21 11.78 -8.71
CA MET A 1 -0.60 10.54 -8.59
C MET A 1 -1.67 10.79 -7.56
N PRO A 2 -2.94 10.51 -7.87
CA PRO A 2 -4.01 10.67 -6.90
C PRO A 2 -3.84 9.66 -5.77
N THR A 3 -4.11 10.11 -4.54
CA THR A 3 -4.26 9.24 -3.39
C THR A 3 -5.63 8.57 -3.51
N VAL A 4 -5.66 7.24 -3.55
CA VAL A 4 -6.92 6.46 -3.65
C VAL A 4 -7.60 6.28 -2.29
N LEU A 5 -6.81 6.26 -1.23
CA LEU A 5 -7.28 6.12 0.15
C LEU A 5 -6.29 6.82 1.09
N GLN A 6 -6.81 7.49 2.10
CA GLN A 6 -6.00 8.07 3.16
C GLN A 6 -6.52 7.61 4.52
N VAL A 7 -5.65 6.96 5.30
CA VAL A 7 -5.97 6.50 6.66
C VAL A 7 -4.93 7.04 7.62
N GLY A 8 -5.33 7.96 8.48
CA GLY A 8 -4.41 8.67 9.37
C GLY A 8 -3.26 9.33 8.58
N PRO A 9 -1.99 9.04 8.92
CA PRO A 9 -0.84 9.62 8.23
C PRO A 9 -0.43 8.87 6.95
N TYR A 10 -1.17 7.82 6.57
CA TYR A 10 -0.83 6.94 5.46
C TYR A 10 -1.64 7.28 4.21
N SER A 11 -0.94 7.58 3.11
CA SER A 11 -1.54 7.78 1.78
C SER A 11 -1.32 6.56 0.90
N PHE A 12 -2.41 5.99 0.38
CA PHE A 12 -2.40 4.84 -0.53
C PHE A 12 -2.41 5.36 -1.97
N ILE A 13 -1.48 4.91 -2.79
CA ILE A 13 -1.26 5.38 -4.16
C ILE A 13 -0.97 4.20 -5.10
N PHE A 14 -1.41 4.30 -6.35
CA PHE A 14 -1.00 3.42 -7.45
C PHE A 14 -0.05 4.17 -8.39
N PHE A 15 1.02 3.52 -8.82
CA PHE A 15 1.90 4.06 -9.85
C PHE A 15 1.38 3.67 -11.24
N SER A 16 1.18 4.66 -12.10
CA SER A 16 0.67 4.47 -13.48
C SER A 16 1.62 3.71 -14.40
N SER A 17 2.84 3.41 -13.94
CA SER A 17 3.94 2.86 -14.74
C SER A 17 3.97 1.33 -14.76
N ASP A 18 3.26 0.66 -13.86
CA ASP A 18 3.42 -0.78 -13.63
C ASP A 18 2.40 -1.61 -14.42
N ARG A 19 2.47 -1.50 -15.76
CA ARG A 19 1.71 -2.39 -16.63
C ARG A 19 2.26 -3.81 -16.48
N GLY A 20 1.42 -4.74 -16.03
CA GLY A 20 1.70 -6.18 -16.00
C GLY A 20 2.11 -6.77 -14.64
N GLU A 21 2.20 -5.96 -13.58
CA GLU A 21 2.36 -6.49 -12.23
C GLU A 21 1.02 -6.97 -11.64
N PRO A 22 1.02 -7.97 -10.74
CA PRO A 22 -0.17 -8.33 -9.95
C PRO A 22 -0.72 -7.13 -9.18
N ALA A 23 -2.00 -7.12 -8.81
CA ALA A 23 -2.60 -6.01 -8.07
C ALA A 23 -1.77 -5.67 -6.80
N TYR A 24 -1.36 -4.41 -6.68
CA TYR A 24 -0.49 -3.93 -5.61
C TYR A 24 -0.81 -2.49 -5.24
N VAL A 25 -0.51 -2.07 -4.02
CA VAL A 25 -0.64 -0.68 -3.58
C VAL A 25 0.65 -0.19 -2.95
N HIS A 26 0.96 1.10 -3.11
CA HIS A 26 1.97 1.76 -2.29
C HIS A 26 1.33 2.56 -1.19
N VAL A 27 1.88 2.44 0.01
CA VAL A 27 1.51 3.24 1.17
C VAL A 27 2.68 4.15 1.52
N LYS A 28 2.42 5.45 1.60
CA LYS A 28 3.41 6.50 1.83
C LYS A 28 3.12 7.25 3.12
N ARG A 29 4.19 7.57 3.86
CA ARG A 29 4.20 8.55 4.97
C ARG A 29 5.52 9.31 4.96
N ASP A 30 5.48 10.64 4.85
CA ASP A 30 6.68 11.48 4.75
C ASP A 30 7.66 11.03 3.65
N ARG A 31 8.87 10.59 4.05
CA ARG A 31 9.93 10.04 3.19
C ARG A 31 9.92 8.51 3.13
N GLN A 32 8.98 7.86 3.79
CA GLN A 32 8.85 6.41 3.88
C GLN A 32 7.79 5.91 2.89
N MET A 33 8.02 4.72 2.34
CA MET A 33 7.10 4.08 1.41
C MET A 33 7.17 2.57 1.54
N VAL A 34 6.04 1.90 1.48
CA VAL A 34 5.93 0.45 1.46
C VAL A 34 5.00 0.01 0.33
N LYS A 35 5.29 -1.12 -0.29
CA LYS A 35 4.51 -1.75 -1.37
C LYS A 35 3.94 -3.06 -0.84
N PHE A 36 2.65 -3.26 -1.05
CA PHE A 36 1.96 -4.51 -0.76
C PHE A 36 1.32 -5.07 -2.01
N TRP A 37 1.39 -6.38 -2.21
CA TRP A 37 0.47 -7.08 -3.11
C TRP A 37 -0.92 -7.08 -2.48
N LEU A 38 -1.96 -7.14 -3.30
CA LEU A 38 -3.36 -7.19 -2.87
C LEU A 38 -3.97 -8.59 -3.03
N ASN A 39 -3.27 -9.54 -3.65
CA ASN A 39 -3.74 -10.91 -3.80
C ASN A 39 -2.60 -11.95 -3.77
N PRO A 40 -2.30 -12.55 -2.59
CA PRO A 40 -2.78 -12.19 -1.26
C PRO A 40 -2.09 -10.91 -0.71
N VAL A 41 -2.67 -10.30 0.32
CA VAL A 41 -2.07 -9.14 0.99
C VAL A 41 -0.74 -9.52 1.63
N THR A 42 0.36 -9.14 0.98
CA THR A 42 1.72 -9.51 1.38
C THR A 42 2.69 -8.39 1.09
N LEU A 43 3.70 -8.25 1.96
CA LEU A 43 4.72 -7.22 1.82
C LEU A 43 5.59 -7.51 0.59
N ALA A 44 5.62 -6.59 -0.37
CA ALA A 44 6.46 -6.68 -1.56
C ALA A 44 7.79 -5.93 -1.38
N LYS A 45 7.74 -4.74 -0.79
CA LYS A 45 8.92 -3.88 -0.58
C LYS A 45 8.68 -2.90 0.54
N ASN A 46 9.61 -2.80 1.48
CA ASN A 46 9.58 -1.77 2.52
C ASN A 46 10.76 -0.81 2.33
N ARG A 47 10.49 0.50 2.34
CA ARG A 47 11.49 1.56 2.34
C ARG A 47 11.21 2.53 3.48
N GLY A 48 11.81 2.24 4.63
CA GLY A 48 11.94 3.17 5.76
C GLY A 48 10.99 2.92 6.92
N PHE A 49 9.92 2.12 6.75
CA PHE A 49 9.04 1.76 7.86
C PHE A 49 9.68 0.70 8.75
N ARG A 50 9.42 0.77 10.05
CA ARG A 50 9.82 -0.29 11.00
C ARG A 50 8.84 -1.46 10.93
N ASP A 51 9.24 -2.64 11.39
CA ASP A 51 8.39 -3.84 11.32
C ASP A 51 7.03 -3.67 12.03
N PRO A 52 6.93 -3.08 13.25
CA PRO A 52 5.63 -2.87 13.89
C PRO A 52 4.70 -1.99 13.04
N GLU A 53 5.24 -0.91 12.49
CA GLU A 53 4.48 0.02 11.65
C GLU A 53 4.08 -0.63 10.31
N THR A 54 4.95 -1.46 9.75
CA THR A 54 4.66 -2.21 8.53
C THR A 54 3.54 -3.22 8.76
N ASN A 55 3.49 -3.85 9.92
CA ASN A 55 2.39 -4.74 10.31
C ASN A 55 1.07 -3.99 10.49
N ASP A 56 1.14 -2.77 11.04
CA ASP A 56 -0.05 -1.92 11.15
C ASP A 56 -0.58 -1.50 9.78
N ILE A 57 0.32 -1.08 8.88
CA ILE A 57 -0.04 -0.77 7.50
C ILE A 57 -0.61 -2.01 6.79
N ALA A 58 -0.01 -3.20 6.97
CA ALA A 58 -0.52 -4.44 6.38
C ALA A 58 -1.96 -4.75 6.83
N ARG A 59 -2.29 -4.46 8.10
CA ARG A 59 -3.66 -4.59 8.61
C ARG A 59 -4.61 -3.63 7.90
N LEU A 60 -4.22 -2.37 7.72
CA LEU A 60 -5.02 -1.38 7.00
C LEU A 60 -5.22 -1.77 5.52
N VAL A 61 -4.17 -2.27 4.86
CA VAL A 61 -4.26 -2.77 3.48
C VAL A 61 -5.25 -3.92 3.39
N LYS A 62 -5.23 -4.84 4.37
CA LYS A 62 -6.15 -5.98 4.41
C LYS A 62 -7.59 -5.55 4.67
N GLU A 63 -7.80 -4.59 5.58
CA GLU A 63 -9.11 -4.01 5.88
C GLU A 63 -9.74 -3.36 4.65
N HIS A 64 -8.94 -2.65 3.85
CA HIS A 64 -9.39 -1.95 2.65
C HIS A 64 -9.09 -2.70 1.33
N GLN A 65 -8.76 -3.99 1.40
CA GLN A 65 -8.30 -4.76 0.24
C GLN A 65 -9.30 -4.71 -0.92
N GLN A 66 -10.59 -4.87 -0.64
CA GLN A 66 -11.64 -4.86 -1.66
C GLN A 66 -11.70 -3.51 -2.40
N THR A 67 -11.72 -2.39 -1.65
CA THR A 67 -11.72 -1.04 -2.21
C THR A 67 -10.47 -0.78 -3.06
N LEU A 68 -9.32 -1.30 -2.63
CA LEU A 68 -8.06 -1.17 -3.36
C LEU A 68 -7.99 -2.05 -4.62
N LEU A 69 -8.76 -3.15 -4.67
CA LEU A 69 -8.87 -3.99 -5.87
C LEU A 69 -9.82 -3.41 -6.93
N GLU A 70 -10.75 -2.53 -6.51
CA GLU A 70 -11.75 -1.89 -7.37
C GLU A 70 -11.34 -0.49 -7.88
N ALA A 71 -10.28 0.08 -7.32
CA ALA A 71 -9.77 1.41 -7.63
C ALA A 71 -8.87 1.44 -8.88
#